data_AF-A0A2E0MDV2-F1
#
_entry.id   AF-A0A2E0MDV2-F1
#
_cell.length_a   1.000
_cell.length_b   1.000
_cell.length_c   1.000
_cell.angle_alpha   90.00
_cell.angle_beta   90.00
_cell.angle_gamma   90.00
#
_symmetry.space_group_name_H-M   'P 1'
#
loop_
_entity.id
_entity.type
_entity.pdbx_description
1 polymer ?
#
loop_
_entity_poly.entity_id
_entity_poly.type
_entity_poly.pdbx_seq_one_letter_code
_entity_poly.pdbx_strand_id
1 'polypeptide(L)'
;MKTLDKILEGLMRRYSKRVPEVNKVTKALIKRGVIKSQKEISNDHVAFRTMGVKQLGLKSFEKIFLYHGYVPRDDYFFEGKRLNARWYAPPEPKYPRIFISELRVDDMPNETQKI
;
A
#
# COMPACT_ATOMS: atom_id res chain seq x y z
N MET A 1 -9.30 20.34 -2.40
CA MET A 1 -8.49 19.16 -2.04
C MET A 1 -9.39 17.93 -2.13
N LYS A 2 -9.07 16.98 -3.00
CA LYS A 2 -9.88 15.77 -3.23
C LYS A 2 -9.85 14.89 -1.98
N THR A 3 -10.89 14.09 -1.74
CA THR A 3 -10.92 13.15 -0.60
C THR A 3 -9.75 12.16 -0.64
N LEU A 4 -9.35 11.72 -1.84
CA LEU A 4 -8.19 10.86 -2.04
C LEU A 4 -6.88 11.50 -1.53
N ASP A 5 -6.69 12.81 -1.71
CA ASP A 5 -5.52 13.52 -1.19
C ASP A 5 -5.44 13.39 0.34
N LYS A 6 -6.57 13.61 1.04
CA LYS A 6 -6.67 13.49 2.50
C LYS A 6 -6.36 12.07 2.98
N ILE A 7 -6.83 11.06 2.26
CA ILE A 7 -6.61 9.65 2.60
C ILE A 7 -5.11 9.33 2.49
N LEU A 8 -4.49 9.64 1.35
CA LEU A 8 -3.08 9.35 1.11
C LEU A 8 -2.15 10.15 2.03
N GLU A 9 -2.44 11.43 2.25
CA GLU A 9 -1.70 12.25 3.21
C GLU A 9 -1.84 11.69 4.64
N GLY A 10 -3.05 11.29 5.04
CA GLY A 10 -3.31 10.67 6.32
C GLY A 10 -2.53 9.36 6.52
N LEU A 11 -2.45 8.53 5.48
CA LEU A 11 -1.68 7.30 5.45
C LEU A 11 -0.18 7.58 5.63
N MET A 12 0.39 8.45 4.79
CA MET A 12 1.82 8.77 4.82
C MET A 12 2.22 9.43 6.13
N ARG A 13 1.40 10.35 6.65
CA ARG A 13 1.63 10.99 7.95
C ARG A 13 1.69 9.96 9.09
N ARG A 14 0.81 8.95 9.09
CA ARG A 14 0.81 7.89 10.12
C ARG A 14 2.01 6.94 9.93
N TYR A 15 2.33 6.59 8.69
CA TYR A 15 3.46 5.74 8.36
C TYR A 15 4.79 6.37 8.81
N SER A 16 5.07 7.63 8.45
CA SER A 16 6.31 8.32 8.82
C SER A 16 6.47 8.56 10.33
N LYS A 17 5.37 8.53 11.10
CA LYS A 17 5.43 8.56 12.57
C LYS A 17 5.88 7.21 13.16
N ARG A 18 5.52 6.10 12.51
CA ARG A 18 5.87 4.74 12.97
C ARG A 18 7.21 4.26 12.41
N VAL A 19 7.64 4.80 11.28
CA VAL A 19 8.89 4.45 10.60
C VAL A 19 9.79 5.70 10.57
N PRO A 20 10.52 6.00 11.66
CA PRO A 20 11.34 7.20 11.77
C PRO A 20 12.47 7.27 10.72
N GLU A 21 12.88 6.13 10.17
CA GLU A 21 13.86 6.00 9.09
C GLU A 21 13.47 6.79 7.85
N VAL A 22 12.16 6.96 7.57
CA VAL A 22 11.68 7.81 6.46
C VAL A 22 12.29 9.21 6.57
N ASN A 23 12.23 9.81 7.76
CA ASN A 23 12.77 11.15 8.00
C ASN A 23 14.30 11.18 7.92
N LYS A 24 14.98 10.10 8.35
CA LYS A 24 16.45 9.99 8.26
C LYS A 24 16.90 9.97 6.81
N VAL A 25 16.25 9.15 5.98
CA VAL A 25 16.54 9.04 4.54
C VAL A 25 16.26 10.37 3.82
N THR A 26 15.10 10.98 4.04
CA THR A 26 14.79 12.29 3.44
C THR A 26 15.84 13.34 3.80
N LYS A 27 16.22 13.46 5.08
CA LYS A 27 17.25 14.43 5.51
C LYS A 27 18.59 14.16 4.84
N ALA A 28 18.97 12.88 4.68
CA ALA A 28 20.20 12.51 3.99
C ALA A 28 20.17 12.90 2.50
N LEU A 29 19.02 12.71 1.82
CA LEU A 29 18.84 13.12 0.42
C LEU A 29 18.93 14.64 0.24
N ILE A 30 18.31 15.41 1.15
CA ILE A 30 18.41 16.88 1.17
C ILE A 30 19.86 17.32 1.41
N LYS A 31 20.54 16.74 2.41
CA LYS A 31 21.93 17.07 2.73
C LYS A 31 22.88 16.78 1.57
N ARG A 32 22.59 15.76 0.76
CA ARG A 32 23.36 15.41 -0.44
C ARG A 32 22.96 16.19 -1.69
N GLY A 33 21.97 17.09 -1.60
CA GLY A 33 21.49 17.89 -2.73
C GLY A 33 20.71 17.09 -3.78
N VAL A 34 20.26 15.87 -3.47
CA VAL A 34 19.49 15.02 -4.39
C VAL A 34 18.06 15.55 -4.58
N ILE A 35 17.50 16.13 -3.52
CA ILE A 35 16.19 16.79 -3.50
C ILE A 35 16.31 18.09 -2.70
N LYS A 36 15.51 19.11 -2.99
CA LYS A 36 15.50 20.36 -2.19
C LYS A 36 14.57 20.26 -0.99
N SER A 37 13.54 19.42 -1.08
CA SER A 37 12.58 19.21 0.00
C SER A 37 11.87 17.86 -0.10
N GLN A 38 11.18 17.47 0.97
CA GLN A 38 10.31 16.28 1.00
C GLN A 38 9.24 16.29 -0.11
N LYS A 39 8.84 17.47 -0.61
CA LYS A 39 7.80 17.59 -1.65
C LYS A 39 8.23 17.07 -3.02
N GLU A 40 9.54 16.91 -3.25
CA GLU A 40 10.07 16.33 -4.49
C GLU A 40 10.07 14.80 -4.47
N ILE A 41 9.79 14.18 -3.32
CA ILE A 41 9.65 12.73 -3.23
C ILE A 41 8.29 12.34 -3.80
N SER A 42 8.31 11.72 -4.97
CA SER A 42 7.16 11.00 -5.52
C SER A 42 7.12 9.58 -4.98
N ASN A 43 5.97 9.13 -4.48
CA ASN A 43 5.78 7.75 -4.08
C ASN A 43 5.35 6.94 -5.30
N ASP A 44 6.16 5.98 -5.71
CA ASP A 44 5.82 5.07 -6.82
C ASP A 44 4.59 4.21 -6.47
N HIS A 45 4.60 3.60 -5.30
CA HIS A 45 3.49 2.77 -4.81
C HIS A 45 3.36 2.74 -3.28
N VAL A 46 2.18 2.34 -2.81
CA VAL A 46 1.91 1.99 -1.41
C VAL A 46 1.38 0.56 -1.35
N ALA A 47 1.93 -0.26 -0.44
CA ALA A 47 1.55 -1.65 -0.28
C ALA A 47 0.75 -1.90 1.00
N PHE A 48 -0.34 -2.66 0.89
CA PHE A 48 -1.18 -3.10 1.99
C PHE A 48 -1.18 -4.62 2.09
N ARG A 49 -1.39 -5.09 3.32
CA ARG A 49 -1.56 -6.50 3.66
C ARG A 49 -2.91 -6.70 4.30
N THR A 50 -3.57 -7.76 3.90
CA THR A 50 -4.93 -8.13 4.31
C THR A 50 -4.97 -9.62 4.64
N MET A 51 -6.06 -10.08 5.22
CA MET A 51 -6.28 -11.50 5.53
C MET A 51 -7.30 -12.03 4.54
N GLY A 52 -7.00 -13.11 3.80
CA GLY A 52 -7.88 -13.73 2.81
C GLY A 52 -9.07 -14.44 3.45
N VAL A 53 -9.86 -13.71 4.22
CA VAL A 53 -11.11 -14.13 4.87
C VAL A 53 -12.21 -13.14 4.50
N LYS A 54 -13.45 -13.59 4.67
CA LYS A 54 -14.64 -12.80 4.32
C LYS A 54 -14.58 -11.42 4.97
N GLN A 55 -14.77 -10.37 4.16
CA GLN A 55 -14.77 -8.94 4.56
C GLN A 55 -13.42 -8.35 5.01
N LEU A 56 -12.34 -9.12 5.13
CA LEU A 56 -11.02 -8.58 5.52
C LEU A 56 -9.92 -8.79 4.46
N GLY A 57 -10.26 -9.41 3.32
CA GLY A 57 -9.32 -9.68 2.23
C GLY A 57 -9.20 -8.58 1.19
N LEU A 58 -8.50 -8.91 0.11
CA LEU A 58 -8.23 -8.03 -1.01
C LEU A 58 -9.52 -7.45 -1.59
N LYS A 59 -10.56 -8.28 -1.76
CA LYS A 59 -11.87 -7.87 -2.31
C LYS A 59 -12.63 -6.88 -1.45
N SER A 60 -12.45 -6.85 -0.13
CA SER A 60 -13.07 -5.82 0.71
C SER A 60 -12.26 -4.54 0.68
N PHE A 61 -10.94 -4.65 0.72
CA PHE A 61 -10.04 -3.50 0.78
C PHE A 61 -9.95 -2.73 -0.54
N GLU A 62 -10.01 -3.42 -1.69
CA GLU A 62 -9.91 -2.78 -3.02
C GLU A 62 -11.03 -1.77 -3.27
N LYS A 63 -12.22 -1.96 -2.66
CA LYS A 63 -13.39 -1.11 -2.83
C LYS A 63 -13.12 0.37 -2.54
N ILE A 64 -12.27 0.66 -1.56
CA ILE A 64 -11.87 2.04 -1.21
C ILE A 64 -11.20 2.72 -2.41
N PHE A 65 -10.28 2.01 -3.07
CA PHE A 65 -9.51 2.57 -4.17
C PHE A 65 -10.30 2.57 -5.48
N LEU A 66 -11.09 1.53 -5.75
CA LEU A 66 -12.00 1.49 -6.90
C LEU A 66 -12.98 2.66 -6.86
N TYR A 67 -13.54 2.97 -5.69
CA TYR A 67 -14.40 4.15 -5.50
C TYR A 67 -13.71 5.47 -5.87
N HIS A 68 -12.40 5.55 -5.67
CA HIS A 68 -11.58 6.71 -6.02
C HIS A 68 -10.97 6.65 -7.43
N GLY A 69 -11.43 5.75 -8.30
CA GLY A 69 -11.04 5.68 -9.70
C GLY A 69 -9.74 4.91 -9.97
N TYR A 70 -9.22 4.18 -8.99
CA TYR A 70 -8.15 3.22 -9.27
C TYR A 70 -8.67 2.05 -10.10
N VAL A 71 -7.82 1.53 -11.00
CA VAL A 71 -8.21 0.44 -11.90
C VAL A 71 -7.35 -0.79 -11.60
N PRO A 72 -7.95 -1.98 -11.40
CA PRO A 72 -7.20 -3.20 -11.18
C PRO A 72 -6.31 -3.53 -12.39
N ARG A 73 -5.19 -4.18 -12.11
CA ARG A 73 -4.22 -4.62 -13.11
C ARG A 73 -3.88 -6.08 -12.84
N ASP A 74 -2.62 -6.46 -12.89
CA ASP A 74 -2.18 -7.84 -12.81
C ASP A 74 -2.38 -8.44 -11.42
N ASP A 75 -2.74 -9.73 -11.42
CA ASP A 75 -2.78 -10.58 -10.24
C ASP A 75 -1.42 -11.28 -10.07
N TYR A 76 -0.96 -11.37 -8.82
CA TYR A 76 0.28 -12.04 -8.45
C TYR A 76 0.00 -13.16 -7.46
N PHE A 77 0.71 -14.27 -7.65
CA PHE A 77 0.64 -15.44 -6.80
C PHE A 77 2.02 -15.72 -6.20
N PHE A 78 2.11 -15.69 -4.86
CA PHE A 78 3.35 -15.94 -4.14
C PHE A 78 3.23 -17.25 -3.36
N GLU A 79 3.52 -18.36 -4.04
CA GLU A 79 3.38 -19.71 -3.50
C GLU A 79 4.14 -19.89 -2.17
N GLY A 80 5.44 -19.60 -2.15
CA GLY A 80 6.29 -19.79 -0.97
C GLY A 80 5.89 -18.91 0.23
N LYS A 81 5.11 -17.85 0.01
CA LYS A 81 4.59 -16.97 1.07
C LYS A 81 3.10 -17.17 1.34
N ARG A 82 2.42 -18.03 0.57
CA ARG A 82 0.96 -18.26 0.63
C ARG A 82 0.17 -16.95 0.49
N LEU A 83 0.58 -16.06 -0.42
CA LEU A 83 -0.10 -14.78 -0.66
C LEU A 83 -0.67 -14.71 -2.07
N ASN A 84 -1.84 -14.09 -2.19
CA ASN A 84 -2.33 -13.52 -3.44
C ASN A 84 -2.18 -12.00 -3.38
N ALA A 85 -1.97 -11.35 -4.52
CA ALA A 85 -1.95 -9.90 -4.56
C ALA A 85 -2.46 -9.34 -5.89
N ARG A 86 -2.80 -8.06 -5.88
CA ARG A 86 -3.15 -7.29 -7.07
C ARG A 86 -2.60 -5.89 -6.93
N TRP A 87 -2.15 -5.31 -8.05
CA TRP A 87 -1.85 -3.89 -8.11
C TRP A 87 -2.93 -3.09 -8.84
N TYR A 88 -3.02 -1.80 -8.53
CA TYR A 88 -4.05 -0.91 -9.05
C TYR A 88 -3.39 0.37 -9.58
N ALA A 89 -3.72 0.70 -10.83
CA ALA A 89 -3.26 1.92 -11.47
C ALA A 89 -4.01 3.15 -10.94
N PRO A 90 -3.31 4.25 -10.66
CA PRO A 90 -3.94 5.47 -10.14
C PRO A 90 -4.78 6.19 -11.21
N PRO A 91 -5.78 7.00 -10.78
CA PRO A 91 -6.56 7.83 -11.69
C PRO A 91 -5.78 9.01 -12.29
N GLU A 92 -4.68 9.43 -11.66
CA GLU A 92 -3.80 10.51 -12.13
C GLU A 92 -2.33 10.16 -11.81
N PRO A 93 -1.35 10.56 -12.65
CA PRO A 93 0.07 10.20 -12.47
C PRO A 93 0.72 10.66 -11.16
N LYS A 94 0.14 11.67 -10.50
CA LYS A 94 0.64 12.19 -9.21
C LYS A 94 0.35 11.25 -8.02
N TYR A 95 -0.59 10.33 -8.18
CA TYR A 95 -0.96 9.40 -7.12
C TYR A 95 -0.12 8.12 -7.21
N PRO A 96 0.25 7.51 -6.07
CA PRO A 96 0.98 6.26 -6.07
C PRO A 96 0.10 5.14 -6.62
N ARG A 97 0.71 4.12 -7.22
CA ARG A 97 0.07 2.83 -7.44
C ARG A 97 -0.29 2.21 -6.08
N ILE A 98 -1.33 1.40 -6.03
CA ILE A 98 -1.68 0.65 -4.82
C ILE A 98 -1.40 -0.82 -5.05
N PHE A 99 -0.74 -1.47 -4.11
CA PHE A 99 -0.51 -2.91 -4.13
C PHE A 99 -1.21 -3.52 -2.92
N ILE A 100 -2.15 -4.44 -3.12
CA ILE A 100 -2.87 -5.10 -2.02
C ILE A 100 -2.54 -6.59 -2.08
N SER A 101 -2.05 -7.12 -0.98
CA SER A 101 -1.83 -8.56 -0.80
C SER A 101 -2.77 -9.12 0.27
N GLU A 102 -3.19 -10.36 0.11
CA GLU A 102 -3.94 -11.12 1.10
C GLU A 102 -3.24 -12.44 1.43
N LEU A 103 -3.20 -12.80 2.71
CA LEU A 103 -2.79 -14.13 3.15
C LEU A 103 -3.85 -15.15 2.77
N ARG A 104 -3.46 -16.24 2.11
CA ARG A 104 -4.32 -17.40 1.84
C ARG A 104 -4.50 -18.20 3.13
N VAL A 105 -5.43 -17.76 3.98
CA VAL A 105 -5.64 -18.33 5.32
C VAL A 105 -5.95 -19.82 5.26
N ASP A 106 -6.72 -20.26 4.26
CA ASP A 106 -7.10 -21.67 4.09
C ASP A 106 -5.91 -22.60 3.81
N ASP A 107 -4.76 -22.08 3.38
CA ASP A 107 -3.53 -22.87 3.20
C ASP A 107 -2.76 -23.08 4.52
N MET A 108 -3.10 -22.33 5.57
CA MET A 108 -2.37 -22.35 6.83
C MET A 108 -2.70 -23.61 7.62
N PRO A 109 -1.81 -24.08 8.52
CA PRO A 109 -2.14 -25.15 9.44
C PRO A 109 -3.40 -24.82 10.25
N ASN A 110 -4.21 -25.82 10.58
CA ASN A 110 -5.48 -25.64 11.31
C ASN A 110 -5.33 -24.85 12.61
N GLU A 111 -4.20 -24.99 13.31
CA GLU A 111 -3.91 -24.25 14.53
C GLU A 111 -3.76 -22.75 14.26
N THR A 112 -3.09 -22.38 13.16
CA THR A 112 -2.92 -20.98 12.76
C THR A 112 -4.23 -20.37 12.26
N GLN A 113 -5.09 -21.14 11.59
CA GLN A 113 -6.39 -20.65 11.12
C GLN A 113 -7.35 -20.28 12.26
N LYS A 114 -7.14 -20.81 13.47
CA LYS A 114 -8.00 -20.61 14.65
C LYS A 114 -7.59 -19.43 15.54
N ILE A 115 -6.47 -18.78 15.25
CA ILE A 115 -5.99 -17.57 15.96
C ILE A 115 -6.70 -16.34 15.38
#